data_AF-V9LGQ6-F1
#
_entry.id   AF-V9LGQ6-F1
#
_cell.length_a   1.000
_cell.length_b   1.000
_cell.length_c   1.000
_cell.angle_alpha   90.00
_cell.angle_beta   90.00
_cell.angle_gamma   90.00
#
_symmetry.space_group_name_H-M   'P 1'
#
loop_
_entity.id
_entity.type
_entity.pdbx_description
1 polymer ?
#
loop_
_entity_poly.entity_id
_entity_poly.type
_entity_poly.pdbx_seq_one_letter_code
_entity_poly.pdbx_strand_id
1 'polypeptide(L)'
;SVLHFQATSLTIAIQDGPEAGQTVKHVHVHILPRRTGDFERNDNIYTELQKHDQETHEGLGQWRNEEEMASEAADLRKYFV
;
A
#
# COMPACT_ATOMS: atom_id res chain seq x y z
N SER A 1 4.58 -4.50 12.22
CA SER A 1 3.98 -3.76 11.09
C SER A 1 2.80 -2.91 11.52
N VAL A 2 1.70 -3.48 12.04
CA VAL A 2 0.49 -2.73 12.45
C VAL A 2 0.78 -1.67 13.52
N LEU A 3 1.47 -2.03 14.60
CA LEU A 3 1.85 -1.09 15.66
C LEU A 3 2.83 0.00 15.20
N HIS A 4 3.76 -0.34 14.29
CA HIS A 4 4.75 0.61 13.76
C HIS A 4 4.06 1.79 13.06
N PHE A 5 3.00 1.51 12.31
CA PHE A 5 2.19 2.52 11.62
C PHE A 5 1.02 3.06 12.46
N GLN A 6 0.97 2.77 13.77
CA GLN A 6 -0.15 3.13 14.66
C GLN A 6 -1.52 2.69 14.11
N ALA A 7 -1.52 1.57 13.39
CA ALA A 7 -2.70 0.93 12.84
C ALA A 7 -3.31 -0.04 13.86
N THR A 8 -4.54 -0.49 13.60
CA THR A 8 -5.24 -1.50 14.40
C THR A 8 -5.73 -2.68 13.57
N SER A 9 -5.68 -2.59 12.24
CA SER A 9 -6.12 -3.63 11.31
C SER A 9 -5.24 -3.66 10.06
N LEU A 10 -5.47 -4.64 9.19
CA LEU A 10 -4.80 -4.76 7.89
C LEU A 10 -5.82 -5.05 6.79
N THR A 11 -5.58 -4.49 5.61
CA THR A 11 -6.13 -5.00 4.35
C THR A 11 -5.01 -5.76 3.64
N ILE A 12 -5.30 -7.00 3.24
CA ILE A 12 -4.38 -7.85 2.47
C ILE A 12 -5.09 -8.17 1.15
N ALA A 13 -4.46 -7.85 0.02
CA ALA A 13 -5.07 -8.00 -1.30
C ALA A 13 -4.08 -8.58 -2.33
N ILE A 14 -4.62 -9.37 -3.26
CA ILE A 14 -3.89 -9.94 -4.41
C ILE A 14 -4.71 -9.65 -5.66
N GLN A 15 -4.07 -9.06 -6.67
CA GLN A 15 -4.63 -8.85 -7.99
C GLN A 15 -4.06 -9.91 -8.94
N ASP A 16 -4.66 -11.10 -8.96
CA ASP A 16 -4.19 -12.22 -9.78
C ASP A 16 -4.81 -12.15 -11.19
N GLY A 17 -4.06 -11.61 -12.14
CA GLY A 17 -4.45 -11.46 -13.53
C GLY A 17 -4.99 -10.06 -13.91
N PRO A 18 -5.06 -9.74 -15.21
CA PRO A 18 -5.46 -8.42 -15.70
C PRO A 18 -6.87 -7.99 -15.24
N GLU A 19 -7.83 -8.91 -15.23
CA GLU A 19 -9.22 -8.64 -14.84
C GLU A 19 -9.35 -8.32 -13.33
N ALA A 20 -8.38 -8.73 -12.52
CA ALA A 20 -8.28 -8.36 -11.11
C ALA A 20 -7.58 -7.01 -10.88
N GLY A 21 -7.11 -6.34 -11.94
CA GLY A 21 -6.44 -5.05 -11.87
C GLY A 21 -4.91 -5.11 -11.89
N GLN A 22 -4.29 -6.28 -12.14
CA GLN A 22 -2.84 -6.44 -12.11
C GLN A 22 -2.12 -5.56 -13.15
N THR A 23 -1.22 -4.69 -12.71
CA THR A 23 -0.43 -3.81 -13.59
C THR A 23 0.98 -4.35 -13.84
N VAL A 24 1.65 -4.85 -12.80
CA VAL A 24 2.96 -5.52 -12.92
C VAL A 24 2.77 -7.02 -13.07
N LYS A 25 3.33 -7.62 -14.13
CA LYS A 25 3.26 -9.07 -14.44
C LYS A 25 4.16 -9.92 -13.53
N HIS A 26 3.97 -9.78 -12.23
CA HIS A 26 4.61 -10.56 -11.18
C HIS A 26 3.61 -10.70 -10.03
N VAL A 27 3.51 -11.90 -9.44
CA VAL A 27 2.63 -12.11 -8.28
C VAL A 27 3.18 -11.31 -7.10
N HIS A 28 2.36 -10.44 -6.53
CA HIS A 28 2.68 -9.67 -5.34
C HIS A 28 1.44 -9.53 -4.46
N VAL A 29 1.65 -9.24 -3.17
CA VAL A 29 0.60 -9.06 -2.18
C VAL A 29 0.68 -7.63 -1.65
N HIS A 30 -0.42 -6.89 -1.69
CA HIS A 30 -0.51 -5.61 -1.01
C HIS A 30 -0.84 -5.84 0.46
N ILE A 31 -0.07 -5.21 1.36
CA ILE A 31 -0.29 -5.22 2.80
C ILE A 31 -0.48 -3.78 3.24
N LEU A 32 -1.71 -3.40 3.58
CA LEU A 32 -2.06 -2.02 3.93
C LEU A 32 -2.47 -1.93 5.41
N PRO A 33 -1.67 -1.27 6.28
CA PRO A 33 -2.07 -0.94 7.64
C PRO A 33 -3.32 -0.05 7.67
N ARG A 34 -4.30 -0.39 8.51
CA ARG A 34 -5.60 0.29 8.61
C ARG A 34 -5.84 0.89 9.98
N ARG A 35 -6.47 2.06 10.03
CA ARG A 35 -6.90 2.76 11.26
C ARG A 35 -8.31 3.28 11.12
N THR A 36 -9.02 3.45 12.24
CA THR A 36 -10.37 4.04 12.23
C THR A 36 -10.36 5.39 11.53
N GLY A 37 -11.22 5.56 10.53
CA GLY A 37 -11.36 6.80 9.78
C GLY A 37 -10.26 7.06 8.74
N ASP A 38 -9.43 6.08 8.37
CA ASP A 38 -8.49 6.21 7.25
C ASP A 38 -9.18 6.39 5.90
N PHE A 39 -10.40 5.85 5.75
CA PHE A 39 -11.30 6.10 4.63
C PHE A 39 -12.71 6.41 5.16
N GLU A 40 -13.40 7.36 4.51
CA GLU A 40 -14.80 7.69 4.82
C GLU A 40 -15.72 6.48 4.59
N ARG A 41 -15.51 5.75 3.48
CA ARG A 41 -16.14 4.46 3.21
C ARG A 41 -15.06 3.40 3.08
N ASN A 42 -15.21 2.30 3.82
CA ASN A 42 -14.18 1.27 3.88
C ASN A 42 -13.80 0.70 2.50
N ASP A 43 -14.76 0.56 1.59
CA ASP A 43 -14.52 0.01 0.25
C ASP A 43 -13.81 0.98 -0.71
N ASN A 44 -13.66 2.26 -0.34
CA ASN A 44 -12.89 3.21 -1.15
C ASN A 44 -11.41 2.79 -1.29
N ILE A 45 -10.90 1.97 -0.36
CA ILE A 45 -9.53 1.44 -0.44
C ILE A 45 -9.25 0.71 -1.76
N TYR A 46 -10.23 0.00 -2.33
CA TYR A 46 -10.03 -0.73 -3.58
C TYR A 46 -9.91 0.21 -4.78
N THR A 47 -10.70 1.29 -4.77
CA THR A 47 -10.61 2.35 -5.79
C THR A 47 -9.29 3.09 -5.71
N GLU A 48 -8.84 3.45 -4.50
CA GLU A 48 -7.56 4.13 -4.32
C GLU A 48 -6.36 3.22 -4.62
N LEU A 49 -6.45 1.92 -4.30
CA LEU A 49 -5.42 0.94 -4.66
C LEU A 49 -5.28 0.84 -6.19
N GLN A 50 -6.40 0.71 -6.90
CA GLN A 50 -6.40 0.67 -8.37
C GLN A 50 -5.82 1.95 -8.99
N LYS A 51 -6.13 3.12 -8.43
CA LYS A 51 -5.54 4.40 -8.90
C LYS A 51 -4.04 4.49 -8.65
N HIS A 52 -3.58 4.03 -7.48
CA HIS A 52 -2.15 4.00 -7.15
C HIS A 52 -1.35 3.13 -8.13
N ASP A 53 -1.91 2.00 -8.56
CA ASP A 53 -1.25 1.08 -9.47
C ASP A 53 -1.25 1.56 -10.94
N GLN A 54 -2.17 2.46 -11.28
CA GLN A 54 -2.24 3.10 -12.59
C GLN A 54 -1.27 4.29 -12.64
N GLU A 55 -0.30 4.25 -13.54
CA GLU A 55 0.81 5.23 -13.71
C GLU A 55 0.37 6.69 -14.01
N THR A 56 -0.91 7.05 -13.86
CA THR A 56 -1.36 8.43 -14.06
C THR A 56 -0.87 9.30 -12.91
N HIS A 57 0.14 10.11 -13.20
CA HIS A 57 0.83 11.03 -12.30
C HIS A 57 -0.05 12.21 -11.83
N GLU A 58 -1.33 12.23 -12.23
CA GLU A 58 -2.24 13.33 -11.93
C GLU A 58 -3.01 13.07 -10.63
N GLY A 59 -2.67 13.82 -9.58
CA GLY A 59 -3.43 13.86 -8.33
C GLY A 59 -2.91 12.98 -7.20
N LEU A 60 -1.91 12.13 -7.46
CA LEU A 60 -1.13 11.50 -6.39
C LEU A 60 -0.15 12.54 -5.84
N GLY A 61 -0.03 12.63 -4.51
CA GLY A 61 0.91 13.56 -3.87
C GLY A 61 2.37 13.33 -4.29
N GLN A 62 3.31 14.07 -3.70
CA GLN A 62 4.72 13.86 -3.98
C GLN A 62 5.11 12.41 -3.66
N TRP A 63 5.65 11.70 -4.66
CA TRP A 63 6.27 10.41 -4.46
C TRP A 63 7.45 10.56 -3.50
N ARG A 64 7.60 9.58 -2.61
CA ARG A 64 8.76 9.48 -1.72
C ARG A 64 10.01 9.26 -2.55
N ASN A 65 11.12 9.82 -2.10
CA ASN A 65 12.42 9.57 -2.73
C ASN A 65 13.04 8.25 -2.24
N GLU A 66 14.10 7.81 -2.92
CA GLU A 66 14.78 6.54 -2.60
C GLU A 66 15.38 6.52 -1.19
N GLU A 67 15.87 7.65 -0.69
CA GLU A 67 16.46 7.77 0.65
C GLU A 67 15.40 7.56 1.74
N GLU A 68 14.23 8.18 1.58
CA GLU A 68 13.08 7.98 2.47
C GLU A 68 12.62 6.52 2.48
N MET A 69 12.53 5.90 1.31
CA MET A 69 12.15 4.48 1.19
C MET A 69 13.21 3.55 1.81
N ALA A 70 14.50 3.86 1.64
CA ALA A 70 15.59 3.08 2.21
C ALA A 70 15.63 3.18 3.74
N SER A 71 15.37 4.38 4.27
CA SER A 71 15.26 4.64 5.72
C SER A 71 14.10 3.85 6.34
N GLU A 72 12.90 3.93 5.75
CA GLU A 72 11.74 3.14 6.20
C GLU A 72 12.03 1.64 6.16
N ALA A 73 12.64 1.13 5.09
CA ALA A 73 13.00 -0.27 4.99
C ALA A 73 14.01 -0.70 6.07
N ALA A 74 14.99 0.15 6.41
CA ALA A 74 15.94 -0.11 7.48
C ALA A 74 15.26 -0.18 8.86
N ASP A 75 14.26 0.66 9.09
CA ASP A 75 13.45 0.60 10.31
C ASP A 75 12.58 -0.65 10.38
N LEU A 76 11.93 -1.03 9.27
CA LEU A 76 11.09 -2.23 9.21
C LEU A 76 11.89 -3.53 9.40
N ARG A 77 13.14 -3.60 8.90
CA ARG A 77 14.02 -4.77 9.07
C ARG A 77 14.25 -5.13 10.54
N LYS A 78 14.23 -4.16 11.45
CA LYS A 78 14.48 -4.38 12.90
C LYS A 78 13.44 -5.30 13.57
N TYR A 79 12.27 -5.47 12.97
CA TYR A 79 11.22 -6.35 13.49
C TYR A 79 11.40 -7.82 13.09
N PHE A 80 12.29 -8.12 12.15
CA PHE A 80 12.53 -9.47 11.63
C PHE A 80 13.95 -9.88 12.00
N VAL A 81 14.09 -10.37 13.23
CA VAL A 81 15.30 -11.02 13.75
C VAL A 81 15.32 -12.50 13.42
#